data_AF-A0A0F9H9C2-F1
#
_entry.id   AF-A0A0F9H9C2-F1
#
_cell.length_a   1.000
_cell.length_b   1.000
_cell.length_c   1.000
_cell.angle_alpha   90.00
_cell.angle_beta   90.00
_cell.angle_gamma   90.00
#
_symmetry.space_group_name_H-M   'P 1'
#
loop_
_entity.id
_entity.type
_entity.pdbx_description
1 polymer ?
#
loop_
_entity_poly.entity_id
_entity_poly.type
_entity_poly.pdbx_seq_one_letter_code
_entity_poly.pdbx_strand_id
1 'polypeptide(L)'
;MFDFSPKSIITFFQESEEMRVRFDTILEMSGFEKVSREDISFEDLPNELGELRNGDLQMEHDEIPFLGAYILPPVWFGDVPRSEEVPLGNFVEIIEHEEISGRRIVIKNDGYFGISINTNIDGKYEWEEFLETREFCNFFLSILLINGIKAYSIHEIEVFNTIYVPEKDFLDEHRGYSKKSQIMFDIKHKPLNIGRFRVIRQLIPLAKIETVLRTLKSLINEKDFFNSLSLLINSYTNLMRGQYNESFIFSWVLVEQYINHNWDIFVDGKSISKARKQKLNQKEYTANVKLNILTHLGLLEEEEYRDINKLRKKRNKVMHEIEFVNNHEAVFAYELAFKSIKKRISVYLSKR
;
A
#
# COMPACT_ATOMS: atom_id res chain seq x y z
N MET A 1 19.59 23.89 -1.94
CA MET A 1 19.06 24.63 -3.10
C MET A 1 19.23 23.73 -4.29
N PHE A 2 18.14 23.27 -4.92
CA PHE A 2 18.23 22.46 -6.12
C PHE A 2 18.71 23.32 -7.28
N ASP A 3 19.75 22.87 -8.00
CA ASP A 3 20.23 23.51 -9.21
C ASP A 3 19.23 23.22 -10.33
N PHE A 4 18.47 24.24 -10.74
CA PHE A 4 17.53 24.18 -11.86
C PHE A 4 18.18 24.66 -13.17
N SER A 5 19.50 24.57 -13.30
CA SER A 5 20.14 24.86 -14.58
C SER A 5 19.56 23.96 -15.69
N PRO A 6 19.50 24.44 -16.93
CA PRO A 6 19.07 23.62 -18.07
C PRO A 6 19.85 22.30 -18.17
N LYS A 7 21.12 22.29 -17.71
CA LYS A 7 21.97 21.11 -17.70
C LYS A 7 21.49 20.06 -16.69
N SER A 8 21.14 20.44 -15.46
CA SER A 8 20.62 19.49 -14.46
C SER A 8 19.22 18.96 -14.82
N ILE A 9 18.40 19.77 -15.49
CA ILE A 9 17.12 19.33 -16.04
C ILE A 9 17.33 18.30 -17.17
N ILE A 10 18.25 18.55 -18.10
CA ILE A 10 18.59 17.61 -19.18
C ILE A 10 19.16 16.30 -18.61
N THR A 11 20.05 16.37 -17.61
CA THR A 11 20.60 15.18 -16.94
C THR A 11 19.49 14.36 -16.25
N PHE A 12 18.53 15.02 -15.59
CA PHE A 12 17.38 14.32 -14.99
C PHE A 12 16.52 13.59 -16.04
N PHE A 13 16.23 14.24 -17.18
CA PHE A 13 15.47 13.59 -18.26
C PHE A 13 16.26 12.46 -18.92
N GLN A 14 17.58 12.60 -19.08
CA GLN A 14 18.45 11.53 -19.58
C GLN A 14 18.50 10.34 -18.61
N GLU A 15 18.61 10.58 -17.30
CA GLU A 15 18.55 9.51 -16.28
C GLU A 15 17.18 8.81 -16.27
N SER A 16 16.08 9.56 -16.52
CA SER A 16 14.74 8.99 -16.64
C SER A 16 14.56 8.14 -17.90
N GLU A 17 15.13 8.56 -19.04
CA GLU A 17 15.09 7.82 -20.30
C GLU A 17 16.00 6.58 -20.24
N GLU A 18 17.18 6.69 -19.62
CA GLU A 18 18.04 5.53 -19.35
C GLU A 18 17.37 4.53 -18.41
N MET A 19 16.66 5.00 -17.37
CA MET A 19 15.85 4.12 -16.53
C MET A 19 14.72 3.46 -17.32
N ARG A 20 14.04 4.20 -18.21
CA ARG A 20 13.00 3.62 -19.08
C ARG A 20 13.56 2.57 -20.02
N VAL A 21 14.68 2.85 -20.68
CA VAL A 21 15.36 1.89 -21.58
C VAL A 21 15.84 0.66 -20.80
N ARG A 22 16.39 0.83 -19.59
CA ARG A 22 16.75 -0.30 -18.72
C ARG A 22 15.52 -1.09 -18.30
N PHE A 23 14.41 -0.43 -18.00
CA PHE A 23 13.16 -1.07 -17.64
C PHE A 23 12.57 -1.86 -18.82
N ASP A 24 12.55 -1.28 -20.02
CA ASP A 24 12.14 -1.93 -21.26
C ASP A 24 13.05 -3.13 -21.57
N THR A 25 14.36 -2.99 -21.35
CA THR A 25 15.32 -4.09 -21.49
C THR A 25 15.08 -5.19 -20.46
N ILE A 26 14.73 -4.83 -19.22
CA ILE A 26 14.37 -5.80 -18.17
C ILE A 26 13.08 -6.54 -18.54
N LEU A 27 12.06 -5.85 -19.05
CA LEU A 27 10.83 -6.48 -19.54
C LEU A 27 11.12 -7.45 -20.69
N GLU A 28 11.96 -7.05 -21.65
CA GLU A 28 12.40 -7.91 -22.76
C GLU A 28 13.20 -9.13 -22.25
N MET A 29 14.09 -8.94 -21.27
CA MET A 29 14.84 -10.04 -20.64
C MET A 29 13.98 -10.96 -19.77
N SER A 30 12.82 -10.49 -19.31
CA SER A 30 11.87 -11.26 -18.51
C SER A 30 10.89 -12.08 -19.36
N GLY A 31 11.00 -12.01 -20.69
CA GLY A 31 10.17 -12.78 -21.63
C GLY A 31 8.81 -12.15 -21.95
N PHE A 32 8.60 -10.86 -21.67
CA PHE A 32 7.38 -10.15 -22.07
C PHE A 32 7.44 -9.76 -23.56
N GLU A 33 6.43 -10.13 -24.34
CA GLU A 33 6.21 -9.54 -25.66
C GLU A 33 5.60 -8.14 -25.50
N LYS A 34 6.13 -7.16 -26.23
CA LYS A 34 5.59 -5.79 -26.29
C LYS A 34 4.19 -5.82 -26.92
N VAL A 35 3.14 -5.88 -26.10
CA VAL A 35 1.79 -5.54 -26.52
C VAL A 35 1.75 -4.01 -26.71
N SER A 36 1.31 -3.56 -27.88
CA SER A 36 1.21 -2.14 -28.21
C SER A 36 0.29 -1.43 -27.22
N ARG A 37 0.82 -0.43 -26.50
CA ARG A 37 0.03 0.47 -25.64
C ARG A 37 -0.96 1.26 -26.50
N GLU A 38 -2.20 0.79 -26.58
CA GLU A 38 -3.33 1.69 -26.75
C GLU A 38 -3.66 2.25 -25.37
N ASP A 39 -3.88 3.57 -25.26
CA ASP A 39 -4.13 4.26 -24.00
C ASP A 39 -5.45 3.77 -23.37
N ILE A 40 -5.38 2.77 -22.50
CA ILE A 40 -6.51 2.29 -21.70
C ILE A 40 -6.78 3.32 -20.60
N SER A 41 -8.00 3.87 -20.55
CA SER A 41 -8.42 4.77 -19.48
C SER A 41 -8.50 3.99 -18.16
N PHE A 42 -8.13 4.62 -17.04
CA PHE A 42 -8.31 4.04 -15.70
C PHE A 42 -9.79 3.71 -15.38
N GLU A 43 -10.72 4.26 -16.17
CA GLU A 43 -12.16 4.02 -16.10
C GLU A 43 -12.59 2.73 -16.82
N ASP A 44 -11.71 2.14 -17.64
CA ASP A 44 -11.93 0.89 -18.38
C ASP A 44 -11.43 -0.36 -17.64
N LEU A 45 -10.81 -0.19 -16.45
CA LEU A 45 -10.51 -1.32 -15.58
C LEU A 45 -11.84 -2.00 -15.20
N PRO A 46 -11.99 -3.33 -15.43
CA PRO A 46 -13.26 -4.01 -15.20
C PRO A 46 -13.73 -3.77 -13.76
N ASN A 47 -15.01 -3.42 -13.61
CA ASN A 47 -15.65 -3.10 -12.34
C ASN A 47 -15.76 -4.30 -11.37
N GLU A 48 -15.18 -5.45 -11.74
CA GLU A 48 -15.36 -6.74 -11.11
C GLU A 48 -14.01 -7.30 -10.68
N LEU A 49 -13.47 -6.80 -9.57
CA LEU A 49 -12.56 -7.57 -8.70
C LEU A 49 -13.24 -8.86 -8.14
N GLY A 50 -14.51 -9.10 -8.48
CA GLY A 50 -15.34 -10.21 -7.99
C GLY A 50 -15.36 -11.46 -8.89
N GLU A 51 -14.83 -11.39 -10.11
CA GLU A 51 -14.60 -12.56 -10.97
C GLU A 51 -13.10 -12.74 -11.24
N LEU A 52 -12.29 -12.71 -10.16
CA LEU A 52 -10.90 -13.13 -10.24
C LEU A 52 -10.88 -14.61 -10.69
N ARG A 53 -10.21 -14.84 -11.82
CA ARG A 53 -10.05 -16.17 -12.42
C ARG A 53 -9.44 -17.09 -11.35
N ASN A 54 -10.14 -18.17 -11.01
CA ASN A 54 -9.65 -19.26 -10.16
C ASN A 54 -8.46 -20.04 -10.79
N GLY A 55 -7.60 -19.38 -11.58
CA GLY A 55 -6.54 -19.99 -12.37
C GLY A 55 -5.53 -20.74 -11.50
N ASP A 56 -5.14 -20.17 -10.37
CA ASP A 56 -4.17 -20.78 -9.44
C ASP A 56 -4.65 -22.13 -8.87
N LEU A 57 -5.97 -22.39 -8.84
CA LEU A 57 -6.55 -23.60 -8.23
C LEU A 57 -6.48 -24.86 -9.10
N GLN A 58 -6.10 -24.76 -10.38
CA GLN A 58 -6.13 -25.91 -11.30
C GLN A 58 -4.77 -26.25 -11.93
N MET A 59 -3.70 -25.52 -11.61
CA MET A 59 -2.40 -25.76 -12.22
C MET A 59 -1.54 -26.66 -11.32
N GLU A 60 -1.32 -27.90 -11.74
CA GLU A 60 -0.21 -28.75 -11.28
C GLU A 60 1.11 -28.23 -11.87
N HIS A 61 1.46 -26.97 -11.56
CA HIS A 61 2.78 -26.46 -11.87
C HIS A 61 3.67 -26.59 -10.65
N ASP A 62 4.84 -27.19 -10.86
CA ASP A 62 5.89 -27.29 -9.85
C ASP A 62 6.35 -25.90 -9.35
N GLU A 63 6.11 -24.85 -10.16
CA GLU A 63 6.51 -23.47 -9.90
C GLU A 63 5.34 -22.51 -10.13
N ILE A 64 5.07 -21.65 -9.14
CA ILE A 64 4.03 -20.62 -9.20
C ILE A 64 4.72 -19.26 -9.28
N PRO A 65 4.39 -18.38 -10.24
CA PRO A 65 4.99 -17.06 -10.32
C PRO A 65 4.47 -16.15 -9.22
N PHE A 66 5.39 -15.43 -8.61
CA PHE A 66 5.16 -14.55 -7.48
C PHE A 66 5.78 -13.18 -7.74
N LEU A 67 5.17 -12.15 -7.18
CA LEU A 67 5.78 -10.85 -7.01
C LEU A 67 6.32 -10.75 -5.59
N GLY A 68 7.65 -10.74 -5.45
CA GLY A 68 8.32 -10.66 -4.16
C GLY A 68 8.75 -9.23 -3.80
N ALA A 69 8.79 -8.93 -2.51
CA ALA A 69 9.28 -7.66 -1.96
C ALA A 69 9.75 -7.80 -0.51
N TYR A 70 10.47 -6.78 -0.04
CA TYR A 70 10.83 -6.63 1.38
C TYR A 70 9.94 -5.60 2.07
N ILE A 71 9.46 -5.92 3.27
CA ILE A 71 8.80 -4.95 4.16
C ILE A 71 9.85 -3.95 4.63
N LEU A 72 9.54 -2.66 4.43
CA LEU A 72 10.39 -1.54 4.83
C LEU A 72 9.63 -0.60 5.78
N PRO A 73 10.20 -0.15 6.91
CA PRO A 73 11.54 -0.47 7.42
C PRO A 73 11.70 -1.98 7.74
N PRO A 74 12.94 -2.48 7.82
CA PRO A 74 13.19 -3.91 8.04
C PRO A 74 12.46 -4.44 9.27
N VAL A 75 11.85 -5.62 9.16
CA VAL A 75 11.16 -6.29 10.25
C VAL A 75 11.78 -7.64 10.54
N TRP A 76 11.50 -8.20 11.71
CA TRP A 76 11.72 -9.60 12.02
C TRP A 76 10.52 -10.14 12.78
N PHE A 77 9.95 -11.24 12.30
CA PHE A 77 8.82 -11.90 12.92
C PHE A 77 9.30 -13.06 13.80
N GLY A 78 8.79 -13.12 15.03
CA GLY A 78 9.16 -14.15 16.00
C GLY A 78 10.44 -13.85 16.77
N ASP A 79 11.13 -14.91 17.20
CA ASP A 79 12.27 -14.81 18.09
C ASP A 79 13.54 -14.39 17.37
N VAL A 80 14.37 -13.59 18.05
CA VAL A 80 15.68 -13.17 17.55
C VAL A 80 16.60 -14.40 17.46
N PRO A 81 17.33 -14.59 16.36
CA PRO A 81 18.27 -15.70 16.26
C PRO A 81 19.37 -15.63 17.32
N ARG A 82 19.85 -16.79 17.79
CA ARG A 82 20.75 -16.89 18.95
C ARG A 82 22.24 -17.00 18.63
N SER A 83 22.63 -17.22 17.37
CA SER A 83 24.02 -17.48 16.99
C SER A 83 24.56 -16.39 16.06
N GLU A 84 25.68 -15.79 16.45
CA GLU A 84 26.33 -14.69 15.72
C GLU A 84 27.29 -15.17 14.61
N GLU A 85 27.77 -16.42 14.70
CA GLU A 85 28.78 -16.96 13.79
C GLU A 85 28.20 -17.45 12.45
N VAL A 86 26.87 -17.56 12.38
CA VAL A 86 26.17 -18.13 11.24
C VAL A 86 25.54 -17.01 10.41
N PRO A 87 25.57 -17.08 9.06
CA PRO A 87 24.87 -16.12 8.21
C PRO A 87 23.38 -16.02 8.58
N LEU A 88 22.83 -14.79 8.56
CA LEU A 88 21.43 -14.56 8.90
C LEU A 88 20.46 -15.41 8.07
N GLY A 89 20.80 -15.68 6.80
CA GLY A 89 20.01 -16.51 5.88
C GLY A 89 19.70 -17.91 6.40
N ASN A 90 20.53 -18.46 7.29
CA ASN A 90 20.29 -19.79 7.86
C ASN A 90 19.18 -19.81 8.91
N PHE A 91 18.73 -18.64 9.36
CA PHE A 91 17.59 -18.50 10.26
C PHE A 91 16.33 -18.03 9.52
N VAL A 92 16.42 -17.79 8.21
CA VAL A 92 15.28 -17.30 7.43
C VAL A 92 14.41 -18.50 7.06
N GLU A 93 13.14 -18.43 7.43
CA GLU A 93 12.15 -19.47 7.14
C GLU A 93 10.81 -18.84 6.76
N ILE A 94 9.99 -19.59 6.03
CA ILE A 94 8.59 -19.23 5.80
C ILE A 94 7.86 -19.43 7.13
N ILE A 95 7.18 -18.38 7.58
CA ILE A 95 6.42 -18.41 8.84
C ILE A 95 4.92 -18.54 8.61
N GLU A 96 4.46 -18.22 7.41
CA GLU A 96 3.05 -18.20 7.09
C GLU A 96 2.86 -18.27 5.58
N HIS A 97 1.86 -19.04 5.15
CA HIS A 97 1.34 -18.98 3.80
C HIS A 97 -0.19 -19.01 3.85
N GLU A 98 -0.83 -18.11 3.12
CA GLU A 98 -2.28 -17.96 3.18
C GLU A 98 -2.83 -17.67 1.78
N GLU A 99 -3.97 -18.27 1.47
CA GLU A 99 -4.68 -17.99 0.21
C GLU A 99 -5.83 -17.03 0.47
N ILE A 100 -5.81 -15.89 -0.23
CA ILE A 100 -6.79 -14.82 -0.06
C ILE A 100 -7.19 -14.32 -1.44
N SER A 101 -8.49 -14.46 -1.75
CA SER A 101 -9.06 -14.01 -3.03
C SER A 101 -8.36 -14.64 -4.25
N GLY A 102 -8.05 -15.93 -4.17
CA GLY A 102 -7.36 -16.68 -5.23
C GLY A 102 -5.86 -16.41 -5.34
N ARG A 103 -5.30 -15.52 -4.50
CA ARG A 103 -3.86 -15.22 -4.47
C ARG A 103 -3.21 -15.84 -3.24
N ARG A 104 -2.08 -16.50 -3.43
CA ARG A 104 -1.26 -17.04 -2.34
C ARG A 104 -0.28 -15.97 -1.85
N ILE A 105 -0.27 -15.74 -0.54
CA ILE A 105 0.66 -14.84 0.14
C ILE A 105 1.62 -15.73 0.93
N VAL A 106 2.92 -15.52 0.77
CA VAL A 106 3.97 -16.22 1.52
C VAL A 106 4.80 -15.18 2.26
N ILE A 107 5.00 -15.38 3.56
CA ILE A 107 5.73 -14.45 4.43
C ILE A 107 6.90 -15.19 5.08
N LYS A 108 8.10 -14.61 4.98
CA LYS A 108 9.28 -15.08 5.71
C LYS A 108 9.51 -14.26 6.97
N ASN A 109 10.15 -14.88 7.97
CA ASN A 109 10.41 -14.22 9.25
C ASN A 109 11.27 -12.95 9.13
N ASP A 110 12.04 -12.76 8.07
CA ASP A 110 12.94 -11.62 7.93
C ASP A 110 12.30 -10.38 7.26
N GLY A 111 11.00 -10.45 6.98
CA GLY A 111 10.26 -9.39 6.31
C GLY A 111 10.22 -9.49 4.80
N TYR A 112 10.82 -10.52 4.19
CA TYR A 112 10.56 -10.86 2.80
C TYR A 112 9.16 -11.47 2.67
N PHE A 113 8.41 -11.07 1.65
CA PHE A 113 7.12 -11.66 1.33
C PHE A 113 6.95 -11.75 -0.18
N GLY A 114 6.05 -12.62 -0.62
CA GLY A 114 5.63 -12.69 -2.00
C GLY A 114 4.14 -12.96 -2.12
N ILE A 115 3.57 -12.52 -3.23
CA ILE A 115 2.14 -12.71 -3.57
C ILE A 115 2.07 -13.32 -4.97
N SER A 116 1.28 -14.38 -5.15
CA SER A 116 1.12 -15.03 -6.45
C SER A 116 0.55 -14.06 -7.48
N ILE A 117 1.08 -14.18 -8.69
CA ILE A 117 0.57 -13.49 -9.87
C ILE A 117 -0.38 -14.45 -10.56
N ASN A 118 -1.61 -14.02 -10.83
CA ASN A 118 -2.54 -14.87 -11.57
C ASN A 118 -1.99 -15.12 -12.97
N THR A 119 -1.94 -16.38 -13.38
CA THR A 119 -1.48 -16.76 -14.72
C THR A 119 -2.61 -17.24 -15.61
N ASN A 120 -2.36 -17.15 -16.91
CA ASN A 120 -3.09 -17.89 -17.94
C ASN A 120 -2.73 -19.39 -17.86
N ILE A 121 -3.45 -20.21 -18.65
CA ILE A 121 -3.29 -21.67 -18.70
C ILE A 121 -1.87 -22.11 -19.10
N ASP A 122 -1.11 -21.25 -19.77
CA ASP A 122 0.27 -21.51 -20.18
C ASP A 122 1.32 -21.06 -19.14
N GLY A 123 0.89 -20.62 -17.96
CA GLY A 123 1.77 -20.15 -16.88
C GLY A 123 2.34 -18.74 -17.11
N LYS A 124 1.94 -18.06 -18.19
CA LYS A 124 2.29 -16.65 -18.44
C LYS A 124 1.27 -15.71 -17.82
N TYR A 125 1.68 -14.48 -17.57
CA TYR A 125 0.80 -13.42 -17.08
C TYR A 125 1.02 -12.12 -17.85
N GLU A 126 -0.03 -11.32 -17.94
CA GLU A 126 -0.01 -10.03 -18.61
C GLU A 126 0.55 -8.93 -17.70
N TRP A 127 0.91 -7.79 -18.28
CA TRP A 127 1.42 -6.63 -17.53
C TRP A 127 0.38 -6.09 -16.53
N GLU A 128 -0.90 -6.15 -16.86
CA GLU A 128 -2.01 -5.73 -16.00
C GLU A 128 -2.08 -6.57 -14.71
N GLU A 129 -1.85 -7.89 -14.81
CA GLU A 129 -1.81 -8.78 -13.64
C GLU A 129 -0.62 -8.47 -12.73
N PHE A 130 0.53 -8.11 -13.31
CA PHE A 130 1.68 -7.63 -12.55
C PHE A 130 1.34 -6.35 -11.78
N LEU A 131 0.69 -5.38 -12.43
CA LEU A 131 0.28 -4.13 -11.80
C LEU A 131 -0.75 -4.36 -10.69
N GLU A 132 -1.75 -5.21 -10.92
CA GLU A 132 -2.75 -5.57 -9.91
C GLU A 132 -2.11 -6.25 -8.70
N THR A 133 -1.19 -7.20 -8.93
CA THR A 133 -0.45 -7.88 -7.87
C THR A 133 0.36 -6.88 -7.04
N ARG A 134 0.99 -5.90 -7.68
CA ARG A 134 1.72 -4.83 -6.98
C ARG A 134 0.80 -3.96 -6.12
N GLU A 135 -0.36 -3.57 -6.64
CA GLU A 135 -1.35 -2.83 -5.85
C GLU A 135 -1.85 -3.66 -4.66
N PHE A 136 -2.03 -4.98 -4.85
CA PHE A 136 -2.35 -5.90 -3.77
C PHE A 136 -1.22 -6.01 -2.73
N CYS A 137 0.05 -5.99 -3.15
CA CYS A 137 1.18 -5.89 -2.22
C CYS A 137 1.11 -4.59 -1.38
N ASN A 138 0.84 -3.44 -2.01
CA ASN A 138 0.66 -2.18 -1.30
C ASN A 138 -0.55 -2.21 -0.34
N PHE A 139 -1.63 -2.88 -0.75
CA PHE A 139 -2.77 -3.13 0.12
C PHE A 139 -2.37 -4.00 1.32
N PHE A 140 -1.66 -5.11 1.14
CA PHE A 140 -1.15 -5.90 2.27
C PHE A 140 -0.27 -5.07 3.22
N LEU A 141 0.64 -4.25 2.69
CA LEU A 141 1.50 -3.36 3.48
C LEU A 141 0.70 -2.30 4.25
N SER A 142 -0.40 -1.83 3.70
CA SER A 142 -1.33 -0.94 4.41
C SER A 142 -2.07 -1.65 5.56
N ILE A 143 -2.38 -2.95 5.42
CA ILE A 143 -2.97 -3.77 6.49
C ILE A 143 -1.97 -3.96 7.65
N LEU A 144 -0.69 -4.15 7.34
CA LEU A 144 0.39 -4.14 8.33
C LEU A 144 0.40 -2.80 9.10
N LEU A 145 0.33 -1.68 8.37
CA LEU A 145 0.36 -0.33 8.94
C LEU A 145 -0.80 -0.06 9.92
N ILE A 146 -2.05 -0.38 9.56
CA ILE A 146 -3.20 -0.17 10.45
C ILE A 146 -3.17 -1.07 11.69
N ASN A 147 -2.51 -2.23 11.58
CA ASN A 147 -2.23 -3.15 12.68
C ASN A 147 -0.99 -2.72 13.50
N GLY A 148 -0.38 -1.57 13.20
CA GLY A 148 0.74 -1.01 13.96
C GLY A 148 2.08 -1.68 13.68
N ILE A 149 2.26 -2.24 12.49
CA ILE A 149 3.56 -2.67 11.95
C ILE A 149 3.94 -1.62 10.91
N LYS A 150 5.08 -0.94 11.09
CA LYS A 150 5.47 0.12 10.16
C LYS A 150 5.81 -0.51 8.82
N ALA A 151 5.20 -0.02 7.76
CA ALA A 151 5.44 -0.45 6.39
C ALA A 151 5.42 0.77 5.47
N TYR A 152 6.14 0.71 4.35
CA TYR A 152 6.13 1.71 3.28
C TYR A 152 5.53 1.11 2.03
N SER A 153 4.93 1.95 1.18
CA SER A 153 4.53 1.52 -0.15
C SER A 153 5.76 1.17 -0.98
N ILE A 154 5.60 0.13 -1.80
CA ILE A 154 6.61 -0.36 -2.72
C ILE A 154 6.38 0.24 -4.10
N HIS A 155 7.49 0.57 -4.75
CA HIS A 155 7.55 1.05 -6.13
C HIS A 155 7.98 -0.08 -7.07
N GLU A 156 7.84 0.11 -8.37
CA GLU A 156 8.17 -0.91 -9.40
C GLU A 156 9.60 -1.47 -9.27
N ILE A 157 10.56 -0.61 -8.92
CA ILE A 157 11.97 -1.02 -8.74
C ILE A 157 12.23 -1.82 -7.44
N GLU A 158 11.27 -1.81 -6.51
CA GLU A 158 11.36 -2.47 -5.20
C GLU A 158 10.75 -3.88 -5.20
N VAL A 159 9.99 -4.23 -6.25
CA VAL A 159 9.41 -5.57 -6.48
C VAL A 159 10.24 -6.37 -7.49
N PHE A 160 10.11 -7.69 -7.47
CA PHE A 160 10.77 -8.60 -8.40
C PHE A 160 9.93 -9.84 -8.67
N ASN A 161 9.96 -10.30 -9.92
CA ASN A 161 9.38 -11.58 -10.28
C ASN A 161 10.20 -12.69 -9.64
N THR A 162 9.51 -13.65 -9.04
CA THR A 162 10.12 -14.80 -8.40
C THR A 162 9.21 -16.02 -8.53
N ILE A 163 9.65 -17.16 -8.02
CA ILE A 163 8.91 -18.42 -8.08
C ILE A 163 8.72 -19.00 -6.68
N TYR A 164 7.53 -19.54 -6.44
CA TYR A 164 7.25 -20.36 -5.27
C TYR A 164 7.13 -21.82 -5.72
N VAL A 165 7.85 -22.71 -5.04
CA VAL A 165 7.85 -24.16 -5.27
C VAL A 165 7.12 -24.82 -4.11
N PRO A 166 5.82 -25.16 -4.24
CA PRO A 166 5.00 -25.65 -3.13
C PRO A 166 5.55 -26.94 -2.50
N GLU A 167 6.08 -27.86 -3.30
CA GLU A 167 6.61 -29.14 -2.81
C GLU A 167 7.80 -28.98 -1.84
N LYS A 168 8.56 -27.90 -2.01
CA LYS A 168 9.76 -27.61 -1.21
C LYS A 168 9.51 -26.59 -0.11
N ASP A 169 8.28 -26.04 -0.05
CA ASP A 169 7.95 -24.85 0.74
C ASP A 169 9.04 -23.77 0.58
N PHE A 170 9.34 -23.46 -0.69
CA PHE A 170 10.48 -22.61 -1.05
C PHE A 170 10.02 -21.46 -1.95
N LEU A 171 10.18 -20.25 -1.45
CA LEU A 171 10.05 -19.03 -2.25
C LEU A 171 11.44 -18.57 -2.65
N ASP A 172 11.73 -18.52 -3.94
CA ASP A 172 12.99 -18.00 -4.45
C ASP A 172 13.15 -16.53 -4.06
N GLU A 173 14.40 -16.09 -3.95
CA GLU A 173 14.72 -14.72 -3.58
C GLU A 173 15.69 -14.09 -4.54
N HIS A 174 15.36 -12.87 -4.96
CA HIS A 174 16.24 -12.08 -5.79
C HIS A 174 16.79 -10.88 -5.02
N ARG A 175 17.99 -10.48 -5.43
CA ARG A 175 18.67 -9.28 -4.92
C ARG A 175 17.87 -7.99 -5.17
N GLY A 176 16.96 -8.03 -6.15
CA GLY A 176 16.13 -6.90 -6.58
C GLY A 176 16.94 -5.79 -7.26
N TYR A 177 16.23 -4.80 -7.78
CA TYR A 177 16.83 -3.68 -8.52
C TYR A 177 17.12 -2.46 -7.63
N SER A 178 16.28 -2.24 -6.60
CA SER A 178 16.50 -1.13 -5.68
C SER A 178 17.70 -1.38 -4.75
N LYS A 179 18.44 -0.30 -4.43
CA LYS A 179 19.53 -0.37 -3.44
C LYS A 179 19.04 -0.88 -2.07
N LYS A 180 17.78 -0.62 -1.71
CA LYS A 180 17.21 -1.08 -0.44
C LYS A 180 17.04 -2.61 -0.44
N SER A 181 16.46 -3.16 -1.51
CA SER A 181 16.28 -4.60 -1.69
C SER A 181 17.64 -5.32 -1.72
N GLN A 182 18.63 -4.73 -2.42
CA GLN A 182 19.99 -5.28 -2.47
C GLN A 182 20.65 -5.32 -1.09
N ILE A 183 20.51 -4.26 -0.30
CA ILE A 183 21.02 -4.23 1.08
C ILE A 183 20.35 -5.31 1.93
N MET A 184 19.03 -5.48 1.80
CA MET A 184 18.29 -6.49 2.57
C MET A 184 18.73 -7.91 2.21
N PHE A 185 18.86 -8.21 0.92
CA PHE A 185 19.37 -9.48 0.43
C PHE A 185 20.81 -9.73 0.89
N ASP A 186 21.71 -8.76 0.70
CA ASP A 186 23.13 -8.89 1.05
C ASP A 186 23.37 -9.09 2.56
N ILE A 187 22.46 -8.60 3.42
CA ILE A 187 22.56 -8.80 4.88
C ILE A 187 22.33 -10.27 5.25
N LYS A 188 21.57 -11.05 4.47
CA LYS A 188 21.34 -12.49 4.73
C LYS A 188 22.62 -13.31 4.67
N HIS A 189 23.54 -12.93 3.80
CA HIS A 189 24.81 -13.63 3.59
C HIS A 189 25.91 -13.22 4.58
N LYS A 190 25.62 -12.31 5.50
CA LYS A 190 26.59 -11.83 6.50
C LYS A 190 26.33 -12.51 7.86
N PRO A 191 27.39 -12.77 8.65
CA PRO A 191 27.23 -13.22 10.02
C PRO A 191 26.32 -12.27 10.81
N LEU A 192 25.49 -12.84 11.67
CA LEU A 192 24.57 -12.07 12.50
C LEU A 192 25.33 -11.25 13.54
N ASN A 193 25.07 -9.95 13.58
CA ASN A 193 25.47 -9.11 14.70
C ASN A 193 24.20 -8.74 15.48
N ILE A 194 23.98 -9.32 16.67
CA ILE A 194 22.71 -9.18 17.41
C ILE A 194 22.44 -7.71 17.78
N GLY A 195 23.48 -6.97 18.16
CA GLY A 195 23.37 -5.55 18.48
C GLY A 195 22.83 -4.75 17.30
N ARG A 196 23.44 -4.90 16.12
CA ARG A 196 23.00 -4.24 14.88
C ARG A 196 21.63 -4.74 14.41
N PHE A 197 21.34 -6.02 14.59
CA PHE A 197 20.08 -6.63 14.21
C PHE A 197 18.88 -5.97 14.91
N ARG A 198 18.95 -5.82 16.24
CA ARG A 198 17.88 -5.21 17.05
C ARG A 198 17.68 -3.72 16.78
N VAL A 199 18.72 -3.02 16.34
CA VAL A 199 18.64 -1.59 16.01
C VAL A 199 17.98 -1.36 14.65
N ILE A 200 18.26 -2.25 13.68
CA ILE A 200 17.80 -2.06 12.30
C ILE A 200 16.39 -2.63 12.09
N ARG A 201 16.00 -3.66 12.83
CA ARG A 201 14.73 -4.38 12.62
C ARG A 201 13.70 -4.08 13.68
N GLN A 202 12.46 -3.90 13.25
CA GLN A 202 11.30 -3.97 14.14
C GLN A 202 10.99 -5.43 14.45
N LEU A 203 11.05 -5.81 15.74
CA LEU A 203 10.66 -7.16 16.18
C LEU A 203 9.15 -7.26 16.32
N ILE A 204 8.54 -8.23 15.65
CA ILE A 204 7.10 -8.43 15.58
C ILE A 204 6.73 -9.83 16.08
N PRO A 205 5.85 -9.97 17.09
CA PRO A 205 5.36 -11.29 17.50
C PRO A 205 4.58 -11.99 16.38
N LEU A 206 4.71 -13.32 16.24
CA LEU A 206 4.03 -14.10 15.20
C LEU A 206 2.50 -13.95 15.25
N ALA A 207 1.89 -13.92 16.44
CA ALA A 207 0.45 -13.70 16.62
C ALA A 207 -0.08 -12.40 15.96
N LYS A 208 0.81 -11.43 15.70
CA LYS A 208 0.43 -10.19 15.01
C LYS A 208 0.20 -10.42 13.51
N ILE A 209 0.88 -11.37 12.88
CA ILE A 209 0.65 -11.77 11.49
C ILE A 209 -0.73 -12.38 11.32
N GLU A 210 -1.16 -13.26 12.23
CA GLU A 210 -2.52 -13.82 12.20
C GLU A 210 -3.60 -12.71 12.25
N THR A 211 -3.37 -11.68 13.05
CA THR A 211 -4.28 -10.52 13.15
C THR A 211 -4.31 -9.71 11.85
N VAL A 212 -3.14 -9.52 11.23
CA VAL A 212 -3.00 -8.86 9.91
C VAL A 212 -3.75 -9.64 8.85
N LEU A 213 -3.55 -10.95 8.74
CA LEU A 213 -4.21 -11.79 7.74
C LEU A 213 -5.73 -11.84 7.94
N ARG A 214 -6.20 -11.93 9.19
CA ARG A 214 -7.64 -11.83 9.51
C ARG A 214 -8.23 -10.49 9.08
N THR A 215 -7.50 -9.40 9.30
CA THR A 215 -7.92 -8.05 8.87
C THR A 215 -7.98 -7.97 7.34
N LEU A 216 -6.96 -8.50 6.65
CA LEU A 216 -6.90 -8.55 5.20
C LEU A 216 -8.09 -9.33 4.61
N LYS A 217 -8.35 -10.56 5.09
CA LYS A 217 -9.51 -11.38 4.67
C LYS A 217 -10.84 -10.65 4.85
N SER A 218 -10.97 -9.84 5.89
CA SER A 218 -12.21 -9.12 6.19
C SER A 218 -12.45 -7.90 5.29
N LEU A 219 -11.38 -7.33 4.73
CA LEU A 219 -11.41 -6.08 3.98
C LEU A 219 -11.16 -6.26 2.47
N ILE A 220 -10.71 -7.43 2.02
CA ILE A 220 -10.25 -7.61 0.63
C ILE A 220 -11.33 -7.35 -0.42
N ASN A 221 -12.58 -7.72 -0.12
CA ASN A 221 -13.70 -7.53 -1.05
C ASN A 221 -14.31 -6.12 -1.00
N GLU A 222 -13.76 -5.23 -0.18
CA GLU A 222 -14.30 -3.88 0.02
C GLU A 222 -13.47 -2.85 -0.73
N LYS A 223 -13.85 -2.57 -1.98
CA LYS A 223 -13.15 -1.65 -2.90
C LYS A 223 -12.83 -0.28 -2.28
N ASP A 224 -13.76 0.25 -1.47
CA ASP A 224 -13.56 1.54 -0.78
C ASP A 224 -12.40 1.49 0.22
N PHE A 225 -12.24 0.38 0.94
CA PHE A 225 -11.12 0.20 1.86
C PHE A 225 -9.81 -0.04 1.12
N PHE A 226 -9.84 -0.81 0.01
CA PHE A 226 -8.67 -0.99 -0.85
C PHE A 226 -8.07 0.37 -1.27
N ASN A 227 -8.89 1.23 -1.88
CA ASN A 227 -8.45 2.54 -2.33
C ASN A 227 -8.00 3.46 -1.18
N SER A 228 -8.76 3.50 -0.09
CA SER A 228 -8.43 4.34 1.07
C SER A 228 -7.11 3.90 1.73
N LEU A 229 -6.87 2.59 1.81
CA LEU A 229 -5.70 2.05 2.46
C LEU A 229 -4.44 2.17 1.58
N SER A 230 -4.57 2.02 0.26
CA SER A 230 -3.50 2.34 -0.70
C SER A 230 -3.09 3.82 -0.64
N LEU A 231 -4.06 4.74 -0.52
CA LEU A 231 -3.76 6.16 -0.28
C LEU A 231 -3.08 6.40 1.08
N LEU A 232 -3.48 5.68 2.13
CA LEU A 232 -2.92 5.82 3.47
C LEU A 232 -1.44 5.40 3.51
N ILE A 233 -1.08 4.26 2.92
CA ILE A 233 0.30 3.78 2.89
C ILE A 233 1.19 4.73 2.07
N ASN A 234 0.66 5.31 0.99
CA ASN A 234 1.36 6.34 0.21
C ASN A 234 1.54 7.62 1.03
N SER A 235 0.53 8.07 1.76
CA SER A 235 0.64 9.22 2.66
C SER A 235 1.74 9.02 3.70
N TYR A 236 1.74 7.87 4.39
CA TYR A 236 2.76 7.52 5.37
C TYR A 236 4.17 7.45 4.75
N THR A 237 4.29 6.86 3.57
CA THR A 237 5.58 6.71 2.88
C THR A 237 6.17 8.07 2.51
N ASN A 238 5.35 8.98 1.98
CA ASN A 238 5.77 10.34 1.67
C ASN A 238 6.15 11.11 2.94
N LEU A 239 5.38 10.96 4.03
CA LEU A 239 5.71 11.56 5.33
C LEU A 239 7.11 11.15 5.81
N MET A 240 7.38 9.85 5.77
CA MET A 240 8.66 9.28 6.22
C MET A 240 9.84 9.64 5.30
N ARG A 241 9.56 9.98 4.04
CA ARG A 241 10.55 10.47 3.06
C ARG A 241 10.77 11.99 3.10
N GLY A 242 10.03 12.73 3.93
CA GLY A 242 10.10 14.19 3.99
C GLY A 242 9.32 14.91 2.88
N GLN A 243 8.50 14.19 2.13
CA GLN A 243 7.63 14.69 1.05
C GLN A 243 6.31 15.20 1.66
N TYR A 244 6.41 16.30 2.40
CA TYR A 244 5.33 16.76 3.29
C TYR A 244 4.09 17.26 2.54
N ASN A 245 4.26 17.91 1.37
CA ASN A 245 3.14 18.36 0.57
C ASN A 245 2.32 17.17 0.05
N GLU A 246 2.98 16.17 -0.52
CA GLU A 246 2.38 14.96 -1.05
C GLU A 246 1.68 14.15 0.06
N SER A 247 2.37 13.96 1.19
CA SER A 247 1.79 13.33 2.37
C SER A 247 0.50 14.03 2.80
N PHE A 248 0.54 15.36 2.89
CA PHE A 248 -0.60 16.18 3.30
C PHE A 248 -1.77 16.08 2.32
N ILE A 249 -1.51 16.12 1.02
CA ILE A 249 -2.56 16.00 0.00
C ILE A 249 -3.23 14.63 0.08
N PHE A 250 -2.48 13.54 0.16
CA PHE A 250 -3.06 12.20 0.33
C PHE A 250 -3.85 12.09 1.64
N SER A 251 -3.32 12.61 2.75
CA SER A 251 -4.03 12.66 4.03
C SER A 251 -5.34 13.45 3.94
N TRP A 252 -5.34 14.61 3.28
CA TRP A 252 -6.54 15.42 3.10
C TRP A 252 -7.61 14.68 2.30
N VAL A 253 -7.25 14.00 1.21
CA VAL A 253 -8.18 13.20 0.41
C VAL A 253 -8.89 12.16 1.28
N LEU A 254 -8.16 11.49 2.17
CA LEU A 254 -8.72 10.49 3.10
C LEU A 254 -9.67 11.10 4.13
N VAL A 255 -9.31 12.27 4.68
CA VAL A 255 -10.20 13.01 5.59
C VAL A 255 -11.46 13.46 4.87
N GLU A 256 -11.37 13.93 3.62
CA GLU A 256 -12.51 14.33 2.81
C GLU A 256 -13.43 13.13 2.49
N GLN A 257 -12.86 11.96 2.16
CA GLN A 257 -13.61 10.71 2.02
C GLN A 257 -14.35 10.33 3.31
N TYR A 258 -13.72 10.52 4.47
CA TYR A 258 -14.37 10.28 5.76
C TYR A 258 -15.55 11.24 6.02
N ILE A 259 -15.41 12.54 5.71
CA ILE A 259 -16.52 13.50 5.80
C ILE A 259 -17.67 13.07 4.89
N ASN A 260 -17.36 12.69 3.64
CA ASN A 260 -18.36 12.26 2.67
C ASN A 260 -19.06 10.98 3.13
N HIS A 261 -18.33 10.00 3.66
CA HIS A 261 -18.91 8.78 4.19
C HIS A 261 -19.91 9.03 5.34
N ASN A 262 -19.56 9.89 6.30
CA ASN A 262 -20.49 10.27 7.38
C ASN A 262 -21.70 11.04 6.86
N TRP A 263 -21.50 11.90 5.85
CA TRP A 263 -22.58 12.60 5.18
C TRP A 263 -23.54 11.65 4.49
N ASP A 264 -23.02 10.66 3.78
CA ASP A 264 -23.84 9.68 3.04
C ASP A 264 -24.64 8.81 4.02
N ILE A 265 -24.02 8.33 5.11
CA ILE A 265 -24.73 7.64 6.21
C ILE A 265 -25.88 8.51 6.74
N PHE A 266 -25.63 9.80 6.99
CA PHE A 266 -26.65 10.71 7.49
C PHE A 266 -27.80 10.88 6.49
N VAL A 267 -27.49 11.14 5.22
CA VAL A 267 -28.49 11.35 4.15
C VAL A 267 -29.29 10.08 3.90
N ASP A 268 -28.66 8.91 3.94
CA ASP A 268 -29.30 7.63 3.73
C ASP A 268 -30.18 7.18 4.89
N GLY A 269 -29.82 7.56 6.12
CA GLY A 269 -30.66 7.38 7.30
C GLY A 269 -31.93 8.25 7.31
N LYS A 270 -32.11 9.17 6.35
CA LYS A 270 -33.34 9.97 6.21
C LYS A 270 -34.29 9.36 5.19
N SER A 271 -35.56 9.24 5.56
CA SER A 271 -36.67 8.84 4.67
C SER A 271 -37.06 9.97 3.70
N ILE A 272 -36.12 10.41 2.88
CA ILE A 272 -36.30 11.47 1.87
C ILE A 272 -36.29 10.91 0.45
N SER A 273 -36.92 11.62 -0.48
CA SER A 273 -36.98 11.21 -1.88
C SER A 273 -35.60 11.19 -2.54
N LYS A 274 -35.42 10.33 -3.56
CA LYS A 274 -34.18 10.24 -4.35
C LYS A 274 -33.78 11.60 -4.95
N ALA A 275 -34.74 12.38 -5.44
CA ALA A 275 -34.51 13.73 -5.95
C ALA A 275 -33.97 14.68 -4.88
N ARG A 276 -34.45 14.56 -3.63
CA ARG A 276 -33.93 15.35 -2.51
C ARG A 276 -32.52 14.90 -2.13
N LYS A 277 -32.24 13.60 -2.10
CA LYS A 277 -30.87 13.08 -1.86
C LYS A 277 -29.88 13.61 -2.90
N GLN A 278 -30.24 13.57 -4.18
CA GLN A 278 -29.41 14.14 -5.25
C GLN A 278 -29.13 15.63 -5.03
N LYS A 279 -30.13 16.42 -4.62
CA LYS A 279 -29.93 17.84 -4.29
C LYS A 279 -28.96 18.06 -3.12
N LEU A 280 -28.99 17.19 -2.10
CA LEU A 280 -28.08 17.24 -0.96
C LEU A 280 -26.63 16.85 -1.31
N ASN A 281 -26.42 16.20 -2.46
CA ASN A 281 -25.10 15.81 -2.95
C ASN A 281 -24.56 16.74 -4.05
N GLN A 282 -25.24 17.87 -4.31
CA GLN A 282 -24.78 18.88 -5.25
C GLN A 282 -23.60 19.69 -4.68
N LYS A 283 -22.89 20.39 -5.58
CA LYS A 283 -21.70 21.24 -5.31
C LYS A 283 -21.91 22.28 -4.19
N GLU A 284 -23.16 22.65 -3.91
CA GLU A 284 -23.55 23.55 -2.83
C GLU A 284 -23.16 23.00 -1.44
N TYR A 285 -23.14 21.68 -1.26
CA TYR A 285 -22.76 21.00 -0.02
C TYR A 285 -21.25 20.75 0.02
N THR A 286 -20.50 21.85 0.10
CA THR A 286 -19.04 21.80 0.27
C THR A 286 -18.64 21.07 1.55
N ALA A 287 -17.39 20.60 1.64
CA ALA A 287 -16.86 19.96 2.85
C ALA A 287 -17.08 20.81 4.12
N ASN A 288 -16.98 22.15 4.01
CA ASN A 288 -17.26 23.05 5.12
C ASN A 288 -18.73 23.00 5.58
N VAL A 289 -19.68 22.97 4.63
CA VAL A 289 -21.11 22.88 4.92
C VAL A 289 -21.43 21.52 5.56
N LYS A 290 -20.91 20.43 4.99
CA LYS A 290 -21.08 19.07 5.54
C LYS A 290 -20.57 18.98 6.98
N LEU A 291 -19.36 19.50 7.26
CA LEU A 291 -18.78 19.53 8.60
C LEU A 291 -19.66 20.26 9.63
N ASN A 292 -20.13 21.47 9.29
CA ASN A 292 -20.97 22.25 10.20
C ASN A 292 -22.29 21.51 10.52
N ILE A 293 -22.92 20.90 9.51
CA ILE A 293 -24.16 20.15 9.70
C ILE A 293 -23.92 18.89 10.54
N LEU A 294 -22.89 18.08 10.21
CA LEU A 294 -22.57 16.86 10.95
C LEU A 294 -22.28 17.14 12.43
N THR A 295 -21.57 18.24 12.72
CA THR A 295 -21.26 18.67 14.09
C THR A 295 -22.52 19.13 14.83
N HIS A 296 -23.36 19.97 14.20
CA HIS A 296 -24.60 20.44 14.81
C HIS A 296 -25.58 19.30 15.16
N LEU A 297 -25.53 18.21 14.38
CA LEU A 297 -26.32 17.00 14.61
C LEU A 297 -25.70 16.04 15.63
N GLY A 298 -24.51 16.33 16.17
CA GLY A 298 -23.79 15.46 17.10
C GLY A 298 -23.21 14.19 16.45
N LEU A 299 -23.10 14.15 15.11
CA LEU A 299 -22.49 13.04 14.38
C LEU A 299 -20.97 13.18 14.27
N LEU A 300 -20.46 14.39 14.51
CA LEU A 300 -19.04 14.69 14.61
C LEU A 300 -18.80 15.38 15.94
N GLU A 301 -17.78 14.94 16.68
CA GLU A 301 -17.40 15.57 17.95
C GLU A 301 -16.78 16.97 17.69
N GLU A 302 -16.96 17.90 18.62
CA GLU A 302 -16.43 19.27 18.50
C GLU A 302 -14.90 19.31 18.31
N GLU A 303 -14.17 18.40 18.95
CA GLU A 303 -12.73 18.28 18.76
C GLU A 303 -12.39 17.86 17.33
N GLU A 304 -13.06 16.82 16.83
CA GLU A 304 -12.90 16.30 15.47
C GLU A 304 -13.25 17.36 14.41
N TYR A 305 -14.32 18.13 14.64
CA TYR A 305 -14.67 19.29 13.82
C TYR A 305 -13.53 20.31 13.75
N ARG A 306 -12.98 20.73 14.89
CA ARG A 306 -11.89 21.73 14.95
C ARG A 306 -10.66 21.25 14.17
N ASP A 307 -10.29 20.00 14.35
CA ASP A 307 -9.11 19.41 13.70
C ASP A 307 -9.29 19.33 12.18
N ILE A 308 -10.42 18.81 11.71
CA ILE A 308 -10.71 18.72 10.27
C ILE A 308 -10.84 20.12 9.66
N ASN A 309 -11.49 21.07 10.35
CA ASN A 309 -11.64 22.42 9.83
C ASN A 309 -10.30 23.17 9.76
N LYS A 310 -9.39 22.93 10.71
CA LYS A 310 -8.00 23.42 10.65
C LYS A 310 -7.30 22.87 9.41
N LEU A 311 -7.39 21.57 9.16
CA LEU A 311 -6.77 20.92 8.00
C LEU A 311 -7.34 21.45 6.68
N ARG A 312 -8.67 21.60 6.59
CA ARG A 312 -9.36 22.18 5.43
C ARG A 312 -8.88 23.59 5.10
N LYS A 313 -8.73 24.45 6.11
CA LYS A 313 -8.20 25.80 5.92
C LYS A 313 -6.77 25.78 5.39
N LYS A 314 -5.91 24.92 5.92
CA LYS A 314 -4.54 24.74 5.40
C LYS A 314 -4.57 24.24 3.95
N ARG A 315 -5.41 23.25 3.63
CA ARG A 315 -5.57 22.74 2.25
C ARG A 315 -5.93 23.86 1.28
N ASN A 316 -6.84 24.75 1.66
CA ASN A 316 -7.21 25.87 0.80
C ASN A 316 -6.00 26.75 0.48
N LYS A 317 -5.15 27.05 1.47
CA LYS A 317 -3.92 27.80 1.24
C LYS A 317 -2.91 27.04 0.38
N VAL A 318 -2.71 25.74 0.63
CA VAL A 318 -1.83 24.90 -0.20
C VAL A 318 -2.28 24.91 -1.66
N MET A 319 -3.59 24.72 -1.92
CA MET A 319 -4.12 24.58 -3.28
C MET A 319 -4.31 25.91 -4.03
N HIS A 320 -4.57 27.00 -3.32
CA HIS A 320 -4.89 28.30 -3.94
C HIS A 320 -3.78 29.34 -3.79
N GLU A 321 -2.92 29.21 -2.79
CA GLU A 321 -1.82 30.15 -2.49
C GLU A 321 -0.43 29.50 -2.63
N ILE A 322 -0.37 28.20 -2.95
CA ILE A 322 0.88 27.43 -3.11
C ILE A 322 1.71 27.48 -1.80
N GLU A 323 1.04 27.46 -0.65
CA GLU A 323 1.70 27.43 0.64
C GLU A 323 2.36 26.07 0.87
N PHE A 324 3.64 26.06 1.29
CA PHE A 324 4.34 24.83 1.66
C PHE A 324 3.80 24.25 2.97
N VAL A 325 3.79 22.92 3.03
CA VAL A 325 3.45 22.15 4.24
C VAL A 325 4.73 21.78 4.99
N ASN A 326 4.77 22.10 6.28
CA ASN A 326 5.88 21.68 7.14
C ASN A 326 5.64 20.28 7.76
N ASN A 327 6.66 19.72 8.41
CA ASN A 327 6.60 18.41 9.03
C ASN A 327 5.41 18.26 10.01
N HIS A 328 5.22 19.22 10.92
CA HIS A 328 4.15 19.15 11.93
C HIS A 328 2.76 19.14 11.30
N GLU A 329 2.55 19.92 10.25
CA GLU A 329 1.28 19.97 9.51
C GLU A 329 1.02 18.66 8.76
N ALA A 330 2.04 18.07 8.14
CA ALA A 330 1.92 16.78 7.45
C ALA A 330 1.68 15.62 8.44
N VAL A 331 2.37 15.61 9.58
CA VAL A 331 2.13 14.64 10.67
C VAL A 331 0.69 14.77 11.17
N PHE A 332 0.25 15.99 11.47
CA PHE A 332 -1.13 16.23 11.94
C PHE A 332 -2.18 15.75 10.92
N ALA A 333 -1.97 16.03 9.63
CA ALA A 333 -2.85 15.55 8.57
C ALA A 333 -2.91 14.03 8.52
N TYR A 334 -1.74 13.37 8.57
CA TYR A 334 -1.63 11.91 8.55
C TYR A 334 -2.28 11.26 9.75
N GLU A 335 -2.04 11.77 10.96
CA GLU A 335 -2.65 11.23 12.18
C GLU A 335 -4.17 11.32 12.15
N LEU A 336 -4.72 12.43 11.65
CA LEU A 336 -6.15 12.61 11.48
C LEU A 336 -6.73 11.65 10.43
N ALA A 337 -6.05 11.47 9.29
CA ALA A 337 -6.44 10.50 8.26
C ALA A 337 -6.40 9.05 8.78
N PHE A 338 -5.32 8.69 9.49
CA PHE A 338 -5.13 7.37 10.10
C PHE A 338 -6.22 7.07 11.13
N LYS A 339 -6.53 8.02 12.03
CA LYS A 339 -7.63 7.92 13.00
C LYS A 339 -8.98 7.72 12.28
N SER A 340 -9.24 8.51 11.24
CA SER A 340 -10.49 8.44 10.46
C SER A 340 -10.69 7.08 9.80
N ILE A 341 -9.65 6.52 9.16
CA ILE A 341 -9.71 5.19 8.54
C ILE A 341 -9.88 4.09 9.59
N LYS A 342 -9.13 4.14 10.69
CA LYS A 342 -9.28 3.15 11.77
C LYS A 342 -10.69 3.15 12.37
N LYS A 343 -11.30 4.32 12.54
CA LYS A 343 -12.69 4.44 13.00
C LYS A 343 -13.65 3.79 12.00
N ARG A 344 -13.51 4.04 10.69
CA ARG A 344 -14.32 3.40 9.64
C ARG A 344 -14.18 1.87 9.64
N ILE A 345 -12.95 1.37 9.69
CA ILE A 345 -12.67 -0.08 9.73
C ILE A 345 -13.29 -0.70 10.99
N SER A 346 -13.14 -0.07 12.16
CA SER A 346 -13.71 -0.58 13.40
C SER A 346 -15.24 -0.69 13.36
N VAL A 347 -15.92 0.33 12.82
CA VAL A 347 -17.38 0.34 12.67
C VAL A 347 -17.85 -0.71 11.67
N TYR A 348 -17.07 -0.93 10.60
CA TYR A 348 -17.37 -1.95 9.60
C TYR A 348 -17.20 -3.37 10.18
N LEU A 349 -16.07 -3.64 10.86
CA LEU A 349 -15.79 -4.94 11.46
C LEU A 349 -16.75 -5.27 12.62
N SER A 350 -17.29 -4.29 13.35
CA SER A 350 -18.25 -4.54 14.43
C SER A 350 -19.65 -4.93 13.94
N LYS A 351 -19.93 -4.81 12.63
CA LYS A 351 -21.23 -5.18 12.03
C LYS A 351 -21.24 -6.59 11.44
N ARG A 352 -20.07 -7.22 11.32
CA ARG A 352 -19.89 -8.61 10.88
C ARG A 352 -19.68 -9.48 12.11
#